data_AF-A0A956I799-F1
#
_entry.id   AF-A0A956I799-F1
#
_cell.length_a   1.000
_cell.length_b   1.000
_cell.length_c   1.000
_cell.angle_alpha   90.00
_cell.angle_beta   90.00
_cell.angle_gamma   90.00
#
_symmetry.space_group_name_H-M   'P 1'
#
loop_
_entity.id
_entity.type
_entity.pdbx_description
1 polymer ?
#
loop_
_entity_poly.entity_id
_entity_poly.type
_entity_poly.pdbx_seq_one_letter_code
_entity_poly.pdbx_strand_id
1 'polypeptide(L)'
;MTPEEANRMALGVVREVLAAAHGFELEVDGRRVQVEVFGRDPSEWPKAIPGLDPEVHGPWPPRVNVRCRWDGGEVELACVALAGRDAKEPVVICARHYPVGRYLGFSNVSKALLASDEPELPVVAAFHLKKRRHDRELQTARNRKLRDLVGRSGLPMLTDWSVELMRIRAEDGAILPDASTVFERLVRLNLFKLDFFSRGNRAAKRGAPLIDLDSLGLGDAEEDDQPGEEEEADERHFWAGGFAEEERLQAFLAGDFWQLGWTRDDDGKGAQQSWARFAKVEVGDGFAIKGFAGNQLTVHYLGEVVAKDEDAGRLDLKPLRGRSFYKGPAPRGSGGGSWLDILVPITREDVVELLFGDGRSGSPTLGWTGPKNVILYGPPGTGKTYRLRDDFRPRFTREAERRSIEMDRVRELSWFEIVAAALADQGGEATAMELREHPFVKAKQQSVATNTPVLARIWGSLQGHTVEESTTVNYGRRYGRLIFDKRADGTWFFPADVPEDIAELPEALHPRPALQSDDYVFVTFHQSYAYEDFIEGIRPKTAEGDGDAGPSLTYELEDGVFLRAANAAVRLAGFDGTIDDLCRLPAEQRTEILEGAPPYGVFIDEINRGNVSRIFGELITLL
;
A
#
# COMPACT_ATOMS: atom_id res chain seq x y z
N MET A 1 0.50 -5.41 -25.71
CA MET A 1 0.59 -6.69 -26.45
C MET A 1 -0.81 -7.21 -26.77
N THR A 2 -1.08 -7.76 -27.96
CA THR A 2 -2.39 -8.39 -28.25
C THR A 2 -2.50 -9.79 -27.62
N PRO A 3 -3.71 -10.33 -27.38
CA PRO A 3 -3.88 -11.70 -26.90
C PRO A 3 -3.19 -12.75 -27.77
N GLU A 4 -3.20 -12.58 -29.09
CA GLU A 4 -2.54 -13.46 -30.05
C GLU A 4 -1.01 -13.42 -29.94
N GLU A 5 -0.44 -12.23 -29.75
CA GLU A 5 1.00 -12.05 -29.49
C GLU A 5 1.42 -12.68 -28.16
N ALA A 6 0.63 -12.44 -27.10
CA ALA A 6 0.89 -13.01 -25.78
C ALA A 6 0.89 -14.55 -25.80
N ASN A 7 0.01 -15.17 -26.59
CA ASN A 7 -0.04 -16.63 -26.69
C ASN A 7 1.13 -17.23 -27.44
N ARG A 8 1.56 -16.57 -28.53
CA ARG A 8 2.75 -16.99 -29.28
C ARG A 8 3.98 -16.93 -28.40
N MET A 9 4.17 -15.83 -27.68
CA MET A 9 5.30 -15.68 -26.75
C MET A 9 5.20 -16.67 -25.58
N ALA A 10 4.02 -16.81 -24.96
CA ALA A 10 3.83 -17.75 -23.86
C ALA A 10 4.07 -19.22 -24.27
N LEU A 11 3.66 -19.62 -25.47
CA LEU A 11 3.96 -20.96 -26.00
C LEU A 11 5.47 -21.18 -26.12
N GLY A 12 6.20 -20.19 -26.63
CA GLY A 12 7.67 -20.23 -26.70
C GLY A 12 8.30 -20.40 -25.33
N VAL A 13 7.92 -19.56 -24.37
CA VAL A 13 8.42 -19.58 -22.98
C VAL A 13 8.15 -20.94 -22.32
N VAL A 14 6.91 -21.43 -22.36
CA VAL A 14 6.57 -22.71 -21.71
C VAL A 14 7.29 -23.88 -22.36
N ARG A 15 7.47 -23.84 -23.69
CA ARG A 15 8.25 -24.84 -24.42
C ARG A 15 9.71 -24.84 -23.97
N GLU A 16 10.31 -23.68 -23.80
CA GLU A 16 11.69 -23.54 -23.36
C GLU A 16 11.89 -24.04 -21.92
N VAL A 17 11.01 -23.66 -20.98
CA VAL A 17 11.05 -24.16 -19.59
C VAL A 17 10.94 -25.68 -19.53
N LEU A 18 10.00 -26.28 -20.27
CA LEU A 18 9.84 -27.73 -20.28
C LEU A 18 10.97 -28.44 -21.04
N ALA A 19 11.58 -27.80 -22.04
CA ALA A 19 12.77 -28.32 -22.72
C ALA A 19 13.98 -28.36 -21.78
N ALA A 20 14.18 -27.32 -20.96
CA ALA A 20 15.25 -27.18 -19.97
C ALA A 20 15.13 -28.12 -18.75
N ALA A 21 14.08 -28.94 -18.69
CA ALA A 21 13.90 -29.91 -17.61
C ALA A 21 15.07 -30.90 -17.51
N HIS A 22 15.68 -30.95 -16.33
CA HIS A 22 16.81 -31.79 -15.99
C HIS A 22 16.65 -32.33 -14.56
N GLY A 23 17.49 -33.30 -14.18
CA GLY A 23 17.54 -33.81 -12.81
C GLY A 23 18.43 -32.94 -11.93
N PHE A 24 18.01 -32.72 -10.68
CA PHE A 24 18.71 -31.85 -9.74
C PHE A 24 18.41 -32.27 -8.29
N GLU A 25 19.17 -31.72 -7.35
CA GLU A 25 18.94 -31.93 -5.92
C GLU A 25 18.45 -30.64 -5.27
N LEU A 26 17.53 -30.77 -4.33
CA LEU A 26 17.00 -29.65 -3.56
C LEU A 26 16.75 -30.08 -2.12
N GLU A 27 16.71 -29.11 -1.21
CA GLU A 27 16.32 -29.33 0.17
C GLU A 27 14.91 -28.79 0.40
N VAL A 28 14.07 -29.59 1.05
CA VAL A 28 12.74 -29.21 1.53
C VAL A 28 12.68 -29.57 3.01
N ASP A 29 12.64 -28.54 3.86
CA ASP A 29 12.44 -28.70 5.30
C ASP A 29 13.46 -29.68 5.94
N GLY A 30 14.75 -29.45 5.67
CA GLY A 30 15.85 -30.29 6.16
C GLY A 30 15.98 -31.66 5.48
N ARG A 31 15.05 -32.04 4.58
CA ARG A 31 15.13 -33.29 3.81
C ARG A 31 15.70 -33.04 2.42
N ARG A 32 16.73 -33.81 2.07
CA ARG A 32 17.27 -33.83 0.70
C ARG A 32 16.30 -34.58 -0.21
N VAL A 33 15.97 -33.95 -1.33
CA VAL A 33 15.11 -34.48 -2.37
C VAL A 33 15.90 -34.58 -3.67
N GLN A 34 15.99 -35.80 -4.21
CA GLN A 34 16.59 -36.05 -5.51
C GLN A 34 15.50 -36.06 -6.59
N VAL A 35 15.64 -35.17 -7.57
CA VAL A 35 14.69 -35.02 -8.68
C VAL A 35 15.29 -35.64 -9.94
N GLU A 36 14.57 -36.59 -10.53
CA GLU A 36 14.94 -37.32 -11.74
C GLU A 36 13.88 -37.12 -12.83
N VAL A 37 14.27 -36.65 -14.02
CA VAL A 37 13.38 -36.64 -15.19
C VAL A 37 13.38 -38.02 -15.81
N PHE A 38 12.26 -38.75 -15.74
CA PHE A 38 12.19 -40.15 -16.20
C PHE A 38 11.37 -40.34 -17.48
N GLY A 39 10.69 -39.30 -17.97
CA GLY A 39 9.91 -39.41 -19.19
C GLY A 39 9.48 -38.06 -19.77
N ARG A 40 9.35 -38.02 -21.09
CA ARG A 40 8.80 -36.90 -21.86
C ARG A 40 7.75 -37.47 -22.81
N ASP A 41 6.49 -37.33 -22.45
CA ASP A 41 5.40 -37.90 -23.23
C ASP A 41 4.79 -36.86 -24.17
N PRO A 42 4.54 -37.18 -25.45
CA PRO A 42 3.82 -36.30 -26.36
C PRO A 42 2.49 -35.83 -25.73
N SER A 43 2.15 -34.56 -25.94
CA SER A 43 0.88 -33.99 -25.52
C SER A 43 0.07 -33.57 -26.74
N GLU A 44 -1.23 -33.79 -26.68
CA GLU A 44 -2.15 -33.36 -27.72
C GLU A 44 -2.30 -31.83 -27.71
N TRP A 45 -2.52 -31.26 -28.89
CA TRP A 45 -2.87 -29.86 -29.01
C TRP A 45 -4.21 -29.58 -28.31
N PRO A 46 -4.30 -28.54 -27.47
CA PRO A 46 -5.58 -28.13 -26.90
C PRO A 46 -6.52 -27.57 -27.98
N LYS A 47 -7.82 -27.46 -27.65
CA LYS A 47 -8.81 -26.82 -28.53
C LYS A 47 -8.43 -25.34 -28.79
N ALA A 48 -8.79 -24.84 -29.96
CA ALA A 48 -8.39 -23.53 -30.54
C ALA A 48 -8.00 -22.45 -29.53
N ILE A 49 -6.72 -22.04 -29.57
CA ILE A 49 -6.15 -20.92 -28.83
C ILE A 49 -5.92 -19.74 -29.81
N PRO A 50 -6.42 -18.52 -29.53
CA PRO A 50 -6.19 -17.37 -30.41
C PRO A 50 -4.71 -17.14 -30.73
N GLY A 51 -4.39 -16.94 -32.01
CA GLY A 51 -3.02 -16.67 -32.44
C GLY A 51 -2.09 -17.89 -32.47
N LEU A 52 -2.57 -19.10 -32.11
CA LEU A 52 -1.81 -20.34 -32.20
C LEU A 52 -2.43 -21.30 -33.22
N ASP A 53 -1.56 -21.87 -34.04
CA ASP A 53 -1.89 -22.82 -35.11
C ASP A 53 -0.87 -23.98 -35.06
N PRO A 54 -1.31 -25.25 -34.95
CA PRO A 54 -0.44 -26.42 -34.95
C PRO A 54 0.49 -26.54 -36.17
N GLU A 55 0.04 -26.14 -37.36
CA GLU A 55 0.84 -26.23 -38.59
C GLU A 55 1.94 -25.17 -38.62
N VAL A 56 1.69 -24.01 -38.02
CA VAL A 56 2.65 -22.90 -37.97
C VAL A 56 3.61 -22.99 -36.78
N HIS A 57 3.12 -23.41 -35.61
CA HIS A 57 3.85 -23.30 -34.34
C HIS A 57 4.43 -24.62 -33.83
N GLY A 58 4.27 -25.73 -34.58
CA GLY A 58 4.85 -27.04 -34.29
C GLY A 58 4.08 -27.84 -33.24
N PRO A 59 4.66 -28.88 -32.62
CA PRO A 59 3.96 -29.70 -31.64
C PRO A 59 3.72 -28.96 -30.31
N TRP A 60 2.62 -29.28 -29.63
CA TRP A 60 2.39 -28.82 -28.27
C TRP A 60 3.50 -29.35 -27.32
N PRO A 61 3.96 -28.57 -26.32
CA PRO A 61 5.05 -29.00 -25.46
C PRO A 61 4.75 -30.36 -24.79
N PRO A 62 5.71 -31.31 -24.80
CA PRO A 62 5.50 -32.61 -24.19
C PRO A 62 5.35 -32.48 -22.67
N ARG A 63 4.62 -33.42 -22.08
CA ARG A 63 4.55 -33.58 -20.63
C ARG A 63 5.90 -34.08 -20.14
N VAL A 64 6.50 -33.38 -19.19
CA VAL A 64 7.71 -33.83 -18.52
C VAL A 64 7.33 -34.52 -17.21
N ASN A 65 7.69 -35.79 -17.06
CA ASN A 65 7.50 -36.53 -15.83
C ASN A 65 8.78 -36.50 -14.99
N VAL A 66 8.65 -36.07 -13.74
CA VAL A 66 9.72 -36.06 -12.76
C VAL A 66 9.38 -36.95 -11.59
N ARG A 67 10.37 -37.67 -11.09
CA ARG A 67 10.29 -38.45 -9.86
C ARG A 67 11.14 -37.74 -8.82
N CYS A 68 10.55 -37.43 -7.68
CA CYS A 68 11.20 -36.78 -6.56
C CYS A 68 11.29 -37.80 -5.42
N ARG A 69 12.49 -38.13 -4.96
CA ARG A 69 12.75 -39.11 -3.90
C ARG A 69 13.42 -38.45 -2.70
N TRP A 70 13.03 -38.84 -1.50
CA TRP A 70 13.64 -38.41 -0.23
C TRP A 70 13.74 -39.60 0.72
N ASP A 71 14.39 -39.41 1.86
CA ASP A 71 14.48 -40.46 2.86
C ASP A 71 13.09 -40.85 3.38
N GLY A 72 12.72 -42.10 3.11
CA GLY A 72 11.44 -42.67 3.48
C GLY A 72 10.30 -42.49 2.47
N GLY A 73 10.46 -41.80 1.33
CA GLY A 73 9.35 -41.62 0.38
C GLY A 73 9.70 -41.14 -1.03
N GLU A 74 8.72 -41.22 -1.93
CA GLU A 74 8.83 -40.69 -3.29
C GLU A 74 7.48 -40.20 -3.85
N VAL A 75 7.56 -39.30 -4.83
CA VAL A 75 6.40 -38.80 -5.58
C VAL A 75 6.76 -38.54 -7.04
N GLU A 76 5.80 -38.78 -7.92
CA GLU A 76 5.91 -38.44 -9.33
C GLU A 76 5.04 -37.22 -9.66
N LEU A 77 5.64 -36.25 -10.35
CA LEU A 77 4.96 -35.06 -10.86
C LEU A 77 5.01 -35.05 -12.38
N ALA A 78 3.98 -34.47 -12.97
CA ALA A 78 3.94 -34.15 -14.39
C ALA A 78 3.90 -32.63 -14.55
N CYS A 79 4.95 -32.06 -15.14
CA CYS A 79 5.01 -30.67 -15.58
C CYS A 79 4.43 -30.59 -16.99
N VAL A 80 3.41 -29.75 -17.19
CA VAL A 80 2.61 -29.70 -18.42
C VAL A 80 2.27 -28.28 -18.83
N ALA A 81 2.19 -28.07 -20.14
CA ALA A 81 1.54 -26.92 -20.75
C ALA A 81 0.04 -27.20 -20.93
N LEU A 82 -0.82 -26.25 -20.60
CA LEU A 82 -2.28 -26.36 -20.71
C LEU A 82 -2.89 -25.13 -21.35
N ALA A 83 -4.03 -25.31 -22.01
CA ALA A 83 -4.94 -24.21 -22.32
C ALA A 83 -5.77 -23.85 -21.07
N GLY A 84 -5.91 -22.56 -20.77
CA GLY A 84 -6.83 -22.09 -19.75
C GLY A 84 -8.29 -22.39 -20.09
N ARG A 85 -9.18 -22.23 -19.10
CA ARG A 85 -10.62 -22.48 -19.28
C ARG A 85 -11.36 -21.35 -20.00
N ASP A 86 -10.76 -20.17 -20.03
CA ASP A 86 -11.29 -19.00 -20.74
C ASP A 86 -10.60 -18.90 -22.10
N ALA A 87 -11.36 -18.62 -23.16
CA ALA A 87 -10.85 -18.47 -24.53
C ALA A 87 -9.81 -17.34 -24.67
N LYS A 88 -9.70 -16.45 -23.66
CA LYS A 88 -8.74 -15.34 -23.60
C LYS A 88 -7.54 -15.56 -22.66
N GLU A 89 -7.42 -16.70 -21.99
CA GLU A 89 -6.35 -17.00 -21.01
C GLU A 89 -5.49 -18.22 -21.40
N PRO A 90 -4.59 -18.12 -22.39
CA PRO A 90 -4.48 -19.22 -23.35
C PRO A 90 -3.28 -20.15 -23.21
N VAL A 91 -2.21 -19.81 -22.49
CA VAL A 91 -1.08 -20.73 -22.22
C VAL A 91 -0.67 -20.70 -20.75
N VAL A 92 -0.80 -21.85 -20.09
CA VAL A 92 -0.54 -22.06 -18.67
C VAL A 92 0.56 -23.10 -18.50
N ILE A 93 1.52 -22.84 -17.62
CA ILE A 93 2.46 -23.86 -17.12
C ILE A 93 1.98 -24.38 -15.77
N CYS A 94 2.04 -25.70 -15.58
CA CYS A 94 1.45 -26.36 -14.43
C CYS A 94 2.29 -27.57 -13.99
N ALA A 95 2.30 -27.86 -12.69
CA ALA A 95 2.70 -29.17 -12.17
C ALA A 95 1.50 -29.87 -11.51
N ARG A 96 1.35 -31.15 -11.83
CA ARG A 96 0.29 -32.02 -11.29
C ARG A 96 0.88 -33.31 -10.76
N HIS A 97 0.22 -33.91 -9.76
CA HIS A 97 0.57 -35.22 -9.27
C HIS A 97 0.34 -36.29 -10.35
N TYR A 98 1.32 -37.16 -10.60
CA TYR A 98 1.23 -38.27 -11.55
C TYR A 98 1.07 -39.62 -10.80
N PRO A 99 0.29 -40.60 -11.31
CA PRO A 99 -0.54 -40.58 -12.53
C PRO A 99 -1.94 -39.97 -12.34
N VAL A 100 -2.30 -39.60 -11.11
CA VAL A 100 -3.67 -39.21 -10.72
C VAL A 100 -4.18 -37.91 -11.37
N GLY A 101 -3.28 -37.05 -11.85
CA GLY A 101 -3.62 -35.81 -12.57
C GLY A 101 -4.09 -34.65 -11.69
N ARG A 102 -3.92 -34.71 -10.36
CA ARG A 102 -4.34 -33.64 -9.44
C ARG A 102 -3.41 -32.42 -9.56
N TYR A 103 -4.00 -31.27 -9.87
CA TYR A 103 -3.30 -29.98 -9.90
C TYR A 103 -2.72 -29.60 -8.54
N LEU A 104 -1.44 -29.24 -8.53
CA LEU A 104 -0.75 -28.70 -7.36
C LEU A 104 -0.57 -27.19 -7.51
N GLY A 105 -0.14 -26.73 -8.68
CA GLY A 105 0.08 -25.33 -8.96
C GLY A 105 0.05 -25.05 -10.46
N PHE A 106 -0.35 -23.84 -10.81
CA PHE A 106 -0.36 -23.36 -12.18
C PHE A 106 -0.02 -21.87 -12.21
N SER A 107 0.59 -21.44 -13.31
CA SER A 107 0.91 -20.04 -13.59
C SER A 107 0.46 -19.70 -15.01
N ASN A 108 -0.31 -18.63 -15.12
CA ASN A 108 -0.84 -18.18 -16.40
C ASN A 108 0.15 -17.22 -17.06
N VAL A 109 0.90 -17.73 -18.05
CA VAL A 109 1.99 -17.00 -18.69
C VAL A 109 1.43 -15.92 -19.62
N SER A 110 0.43 -16.27 -20.44
CA SER A 110 -0.22 -15.29 -21.32
C SER A 110 -0.87 -14.15 -20.54
N LYS A 111 -1.49 -14.44 -19.38
CA LYS A 111 -2.11 -13.40 -18.55
C LYS A 111 -1.07 -12.44 -17.97
N ALA A 112 0.10 -12.93 -17.57
CA ALA A 112 1.18 -12.07 -17.11
C ALA A 112 1.65 -11.13 -18.23
N LEU A 113 1.76 -11.63 -19.46
CA LEU A 113 2.14 -10.84 -20.65
C LEU A 113 1.12 -9.77 -21.04
N LEU A 114 -0.16 -9.95 -20.69
CA LEU A 114 -1.23 -8.99 -20.96
C LEU A 114 -1.46 -7.98 -19.83
N ALA A 115 -0.85 -8.18 -18.66
CA ALA A 115 -1.20 -7.44 -17.44
C ALA A 115 -0.45 -6.11 -17.28
N SER A 116 0.65 -5.89 -18.02
CA SER A 116 1.47 -4.68 -17.91
C SER A 116 2.25 -4.43 -19.22
N ASP A 117 2.61 -3.17 -19.45
CA ASP A 117 3.50 -2.73 -20.53
C ASP A 117 4.96 -2.58 -20.07
N GLU A 118 5.30 -3.14 -18.89
CA GLU A 118 6.67 -3.18 -18.37
C GLU A 118 7.62 -4.00 -19.26
N PRO A 119 8.93 -3.63 -19.32
CA PRO A 119 9.91 -4.33 -20.14
C PRO A 119 10.21 -5.76 -19.66
N GLU A 120 10.01 -6.05 -18.37
CA GLU A 120 10.21 -7.36 -17.76
C GLU A 120 9.01 -7.73 -16.88
N LEU A 121 8.27 -8.76 -17.30
CA LEU A 121 6.96 -9.09 -16.75
C LEU A 121 7.06 -10.29 -15.81
N PRO A 122 6.68 -10.16 -14.52
CA PRO A 122 6.74 -11.26 -13.57
C PRO A 122 5.60 -12.26 -13.82
N VAL A 123 5.95 -13.53 -13.92
CA VAL A 123 4.99 -14.65 -13.93
C VAL A 123 4.92 -15.23 -12.52
N VAL A 124 3.74 -15.20 -11.93
CA VAL A 124 3.52 -15.50 -10.52
C VAL A 124 2.91 -16.88 -10.32
N ALA A 125 3.31 -17.56 -9.25
CA ALA A 125 2.74 -18.83 -8.83
C ALA A 125 2.22 -18.74 -7.38
N ALA A 126 0.91 -18.86 -7.20
CA ALA A 126 0.29 -18.86 -5.88
C ALA A 126 0.46 -20.22 -5.18
N PHE A 127 0.70 -20.20 -3.86
CA PHE A 127 0.93 -21.43 -3.10
C PHE A 127 -0.06 -21.77 -1.99
N HIS A 128 -1.00 -20.90 -1.66
CA HIS A 128 -2.01 -21.18 -0.65
C HIS A 128 -2.85 -22.43 -0.95
N LEU A 129 -3.19 -23.19 0.09
CA LEU A 129 -4.12 -24.31 0.04
C LEU A 129 -5.56 -23.81 -0.02
N LYS A 130 -6.38 -24.38 -0.91
CA LYS A 130 -7.79 -23.97 -1.11
C LYS A 130 -8.66 -24.23 0.12
N LYS A 131 -9.10 -23.15 0.80
CA LYS A 131 -10.03 -23.15 1.94
C LYS A 131 -11.28 -24.01 1.65
N ARG A 132 -11.45 -25.14 2.33
CA ARG A 132 -12.67 -25.98 2.28
C ARG A 132 -13.66 -25.53 3.36
N ARG A 133 -14.94 -25.63 3.05
CA ARG A 133 -16.07 -25.08 3.83
C ARG A 133 -16.24 -25.62 5.26
N HIS A 134 -15.49 -26.64 5.68
CA HIS A 134 -15.66 -27.33 6.96
C HIS A 134 -14.39 -27.34 7.84
N ASP A 135 -13.33 -26.62 7.43
CA ASP A 135 -12.03 -26.73 8.10
C ASP A 135 -11.19 -25.45 7.91
N ARG A 136 -11.83 -24.30 8.09
CA ARG A 136 -11.28 -22.98 7.68
C ARG A 136 -10.14 -22.53 8.57
N GLU A 137 -10.22 -22.81 9.87
CA GLU A 137 -9.19 -22.50 10.88
C GLU A 137 -7.94 -23.35 10.69
N LEU A 138 -8.09 -24.68 10.66
CA LEU A 138 -6.96 -25.60 10.40
C LEU A 138 -6.27 -25.27 9.08
N GLN A 139 -7.04 -24.93 8.06
CA GLN A 139 -6.47 -24.56 6.77
C GLN A 139 -5.79 -23.20 6.77
N THR A 140 -6.23 -22.27 7.62
CA THR A 140 -5.55 -20.98 7.82
C THR A 140 -4.24 -21.19 8.58
N ALA A 141 -4.24 -22.02 9.64
CA ALA A 141 -3.02 -22.43 10.35
C ALA A 141 -2.01 -23.14 9.42
N ARG A 142 -2.48 -24.11 8.62
CA ARG A 142 -1.64 -24.79 7.62
C ARG A 142 -1.09 -23.85 6.55
N ASN A 143 -1.89 -22.87 6.10
CA ASN A 143 -1.42 -21.86 5.17
C ASN A 143 -0.33 -20.97 5.80
N ARG A 144 -0.47 -20.55 7.07
CA ARG A 144 0.61 -19.80 7.77
C ARG A 144 1.90 -20.61 7.81
N LYS A 145 1.85 -21.87 8.23
CA LYS A 145 3.02 -22.77 8.23
C LYS A 145 3.64 -22.92 6.84
N LEU A 146 2.81 -23.08 5.81
CA LEU A 146 3.25 -23.17 4.42
C LEU A 146 3.93 -21.88 3.94
N ARG A 147 3.42 -20.70 4.31
CA ARG A 147 4.05 -19.41 4.00
C ARG A 147 5.46 -19.34 4.59
N ASP A 148 5.60 -19.67 5.87
CA ASP A 148 6.89 -19.56 6.56
C ASP A 148 7.91 -20.53 5.95
N LEU A 149 7.46 -21.74 5.60
CA LEU A 149 8.28 -22.77 4.97
C LEU A 149 8.71 -22.38 3.54
N VAL A 150 7.81 -21.80 2.74
CA VAL A 150 8.17 -21.25 1.43
C VAL A 150 9.11 -20.05 1.57
N GLY A 151 8.90 -19.17 2.55
CA GLY A 151 9.75 -18.02 2.82
C GLY A 151 11.20 -18.39 3.13
N ARG A 152 11.42 -19.52 3.80
CA ARG A 152 12.76 -20.06 4.11
C ARG A 152 13.40 -20.86 2.97
N SER A 153 12.67 -21.11 1.87
CA SER A 153 13.12 -22.01 0.78
C SER A 153 14.08 -21.40 -0.25
N GLY A 154 14.34 -20.08 -0.14
CA GLY A 154 15.09 -19.32 -1.15
C GLY A 154 14.32 -19.08 -2.46
N LEU A 155 13.03 -19.41 -2.53
CA LEU A 155 12.16 -18.99 -3.63
C LEU A 155 11.91 -17.48 -3.55
N PRO A 156 11.91 -16.75 -4.68
CA PRO A 156 11.69 -15.31 -4.68
C PRO A 156 10.22 -14.98 -4.37
N MET A 157 9.95 -14.66 -3.10
CA MET A 157 8.63 -14.25 -2.64
C MET A 157 8.24 -12.93 -3.29
N LEU A 158 7.09 -12.90 -3.95
CA LEU A 158 6.52 -11.67 -4.52
C LEU A 158 5.44 -11.08 -3.60
N THR A 159 4.68 -11.95 -2.95
CA THR A 159 3.74 -11.60 -1.87
C THR A 159 3.75 -12.71 -0.82
N ASP A 160 3.07 -12.50 0.31
CA ASP A 160 2.85 -13.51 1.36
C ASP A 160 2.29 -14.86 0.86
N TRP A 161 1.69 -14.89 -0.33
CA TRP A 161 1.01 -16.07 -0.86
C TRP A 161 1.45 -16.46 -2.28
N SER A 162 2.50 -15.82 -2.79
CA SER A 162 2.95 -16.05 -4.15
C SER A 162 4.46 -15.89 -4.35
N VAL A 163 4.98 -16.71 -5.24
CA VAL A 163 6.39 -16.73 -5.66
C VAL A 163 6.49 -16.22 -7.09
N GLU A 164 7.52 -15.43 -7.38
CA GLU A 164 7.92 -15.09 -8.75
C GLU A 164 8.54 -16.33 -9.40
N LEU A 165 7.78 -16.98 -10.28
CA LEU A 165 8.27 -18.19 -10.96
C LEU A 165 9.39 -17.82 -11.95
N MET A 166 9.15 -16.79 -12.75
CA MET A 166 10.06 -16.25 -13.76
C MET A 166 9.74 -14.79 -14.07
N ARG A 167 10.66 -14.09 -14.74
CA ARG A 167 10.37 -12.87 -15.50
C ARG A 167 10.49 -13.14 -16.99
N ILE A 168 9.67 -12.47 -17.79
CA ILE A 168 9.71 -12.53 -19.25
C ILE A 168 10.02 -11.14 -19.79
N ARG A 169 11.08 -11.01 -20.57
CA ARG A 169 11.39 -9.76 -21.27
C ARG A 169 10.41 -9.56 -22.42
N ALA A 170 9.70 -8.44 -22.43
CA ALA A 170 8.61 -8.19 -23.38
C ALA A 170 9.09 -8.03 -24.84
N GLU A 171 10.36 -7.67 -25.06
CA GLU A 171 10.94 -7.45 -26.39
C GLU A 171 11.12 -8.75 -27.18
N ASP A 172 11.64 -9.80 -26.55
CA ASP A 172 12.07 -11.02 -27.22
C ASP A 172 11.58 -12.31 -26.55
N GLY A 173 10.87 -12.21 -25.42
CA GLY A 173 10.38 -13.35 -24.66
C GLY A 173 11.46 -14.05 -23.83
N ALA A 174 12.64 -13.45 -23.63
CA ALA A 174 13.71 -14.06 -22.85
C ALA A 174 13.27 -14.36 -21.41
N ILE A 175 13.61 -15.55 -20.92
CA ILE A 175 13.28 -16.03 -19.57
C ILE A 175 14.39 -15.62 -18.61
N LEU A 176 14.02 -14.94 -17.53
CA LEU A 176 14.94 -14.53 -16.47
C LEU A 176 14.64 -15.29 -15.15
N PRO A 177 15.67 -15.82 -14.45
CA PRO A 177 17.09 -15.78 -14.83
C PRO A 177 17.44 -16.69 -16.02
N ASP A 178 16.83 -17.87 -16.11
CA ASP A 178 16.95 -18.81 -17.22
C ASP A 178 15.88 -19.92 -17.11
N ALA A 179 15.63 -20.65 -18.21
CA ALA A 179 14.61 -21.68 -18.26
C ALA A 179 14.81 -22.86 -17.29
N SER A 180 16.07 -23.22 -16.98
CA SER A 180 16.41 -24.34 -16.11
C SER A 180 16.12 -24.02 -14.65
N THR A 181 16.51 -22.84 -14.18
CA THR A 181 16.17 -22.32 -12.85
C THR A 181 14.65 -22.22 -12.66
N VAL A 182 13.93 -21.79 -13.69
CA VAL A 182 12.46 -21.69 -13.65
C VAL A 182 11.81 -23.07 -13.51
N PHE A 183 12.35 -24.09 -14.19
CA PHE A 183 11.90 -25.46 -14.02
C PHE A 183 12.13 -25.96 -12.59
N GLU A 184 13.30 -25.69 -12.02
CA GLU A 184 13.60 -26.05 -10.62
C GLU A 184 12.63 -25.37 -9.63
N ARG A 185 12.38 -24.07 -9.82
CA ARG A 185 11.40 -23.31 -9.02
C ARG A 185 10.01 -23.91 -9.12
N LEU A 186 9.58 -24.29 -10.32
CA LEU A 186 8.28 -24.93 -10.55
C LEU A 186 8.17 -26.23 -9.75
N VAL A 187 9.17 -27.10 -9.81
CA VAL A 187 9.16 -28.37 -9.08
C VAL A 187 9.22 -28.10 -7.56
N ARG A 188 10.16 -27.28 -7.09
CA ARG A 188 10.34 -26.93 -5.67
C ARG A 188 9.06 -26.39 -5.04
N LEU A 189 8.42 -25.41 -5.69
CA LEU A 189 7.18 -24.82 -5.19
C LEU A 189 6.05 -25.84 -5.04
N ASN A 190 5.98 -26.80 -5.95
CA ASN A 190 4.93 -27.81 -5.93
C ASN A 190 5.19 -28.94 -4.94
N LEU A 191 6.45 -29.19 -4.57
CA LEU A 191 6.79 -30.08 -3.46
C LEU A 191 6.29 -29.53 -2.11
N PHE A 192 6.27 -28.21 -1.92
CA PHE A 192 5.71 -27.59 -0.71
C PHE A 192 4.22 -27.86 -0.49
N LYS A 193 3.49 -28.18 -1.57
CA LYS A 193 2.05 -28.48 -1.53
C LYS A 193 1.74 -29.96 -1.35
N LEU A 194 2.77 -30.78 -1.15
CA LEU A 194 2.63 -32.20 -0.91
C LEU A 194 2.66 -32.47 0.59
N ASP A 195 1.75 -31.80 1.29
CA ASP A 195 1.41 -32.05 2.68
C ASP A 195 0.45 -33.25 2.79
N PHE A 196 0.46 -33.92 3.94
CA PHE A 196 -0.26 -35.15 4.18
C PHE A 196 -1.74 -34.89 4.36
N PHE A 197 -2.48 -34.80 3.24
CA PHE A 197 -3.86 -35.27 3.24
C PHE A 197 -3.83 -36.79 3.38
N SER A 198 -3.83 -37.30 4.62
CA SER A 198 -4.16 -38.69 4.92
C SER A 198 -5.62 -38.95 4.54
N ARG A 199 -5.87 -39.18 3.25
CA ARG A 199 -7.10 -39.84 2.82
C ARG A 199 -6.73 -41.20 2.26
N GLY A 200 -6.54 -42.12 3.21
CA GLY A 200 -6.55 -43.56 3.01
C GLY A 200 -5.31 -44.14 2.31
N ASN A 201 -5.49 -45.36 1.77
CA ASN A 201 -4.49 -46.24 1.16
C ASN A 201 -3.56 -45.60 0.10
N ARG A 202 -3.79 -44.36 -0.34
CA ARG A 202 -2.96 -43.67 -1.35
C ARG A 202 -1.75 -42.95 -0.77
N ALA A 203 -1.83 -42.46 0.48
CA ALA A 203 -0.67 -41.89 1.17
C ALA A 203 0.36 -42.99 1.51
N ALA A 204 -0.11 -44.17 1.92
CA ALA A 204 0.70 -45.33 2.23
C ALA A 204 1.58 -45.84 1.06
N LYS A 205 1.22 -45.52 -0.19
CA LYS A 205 2.01 -45.91 -1.38
C LYS A 205 3.20 -45.00 -1.68
N ARG A 206 3.27 -43.82 -1.05
CA ARG A 206 4.31 -42.81 -1.30
C ARG A 206 5.44 -42.83 -0.27
N GLY A 207 5.32 -43.67 0.75
CA GLY A 207 6.20 -43.65 1.92
C GLY A 207 5.89 -42.50 2.88
N ALA A 208 6.87 -42.16 3.70
CA ALA A 208 6.82 -41.11 4.72
C ALA A 208 6.65 -39.71 4.12
N PRO A 209 6.08 -38.77 4.89
CA PRO A 209 5.97 -37.40 4.45
C PRO A 209 7.22 -36.70 4.00
N LEU A 210 7.11 -35.97 2.89
CA LEU A 210 8.10 -34.94 2.59
C LEU A 210 7.94 -33.77 3.57
N ILE A 211 6.69 -33.31 3.78
CA ILE A 211 6.35 -32.24 4.72
C ILE A 211 5.22 -32.72 5.61
N ASP A 212 5.47 -32.70 6.90
CA ASP A 212 4.45 -32.92 7.92
C ASP A 212 4.17 -31.57 8.61
N LEU A 213 3.16 -30.87 8.10
CA LEU A 213 2.74 -29.58 8.64
C LEU A 213 2.32 -29.67 10.12
N ASP A 214 1.93 -30.85 10.59
CA ASP A 214 1.42 -31.03 11.94
C ASP A 214 2.57 -31.28 12.96
N SER A 215 3.73 -31.81 12.53
CA SER A 215 4.90 -32.11 13.42
C SER A 215 6.05 -31.09 13.40
N LEU A 216 5.94 -30.02 12.60
CA LEU A 216 6.95 -28.97 12.40
C LEU A 216 7.15 -28.03 13.61
N GLY A 217 7.24 -28.55 14.84
CA GLY A 217 7.24 -27.79 16.09
C GLY A 217 8.37 -26.74 16.22
N LEU A 218 8.12 -25.55 15.67
CA LEU A 218 8.75 -24.30 16.06
C LEU A 218 8.25 -23.99 17.47
N GLY A 219 9.19 -23.79 18.39
CA GLY A 219 9.00 -23.95 19.82
C GLY A 219 7.83 -23.18 20.43
N ASP A 220 7.38 -23.68 21.56
CA ASP A 220 6.61 -22.94 22.55
C ASP A 220 7.32 -21.60 22.77
N ALA A 221 6.83 -20.54 22.14
CA ALA A 221 7.00 -19.21 22.69
C ALA A 221 6.27 -19.29 24.02
N GLU A 222 7.04 -19.35 25.10
CA GLU A 222 6.67 -19.26 26.52
C GLU A 222 5.20 -19.57 26.85
N GLU A 223 4.97 -20.68 27.56
CA GLU A 223 3.73 -20.95 28.30
C GLU A 223 3.55 -19.97 29.49
N ASP A 224 3.60 -18.66 29.21
CA ASP A 224 2.83 -17.64 29.95
C ASP A 224 1.57 -17.20 29.17
N ASP A 225 1.28 -17.81 28.00
CA ASP A 225 0.02 -17.66 27.25
C ASP A 225 -0.76 -19.00 27.19
N GLN A 226 -1.15 -19.56 28.35
CA GLN A 226 -2.32 -20.45 28.39
C GLN A 226 -3.58 -19.58 28.51
N PRO A 227 -4.67 -19.93 27.78
CA PRO A 227 -5.79 -19.05 27.51
C PRO A 227 -6.57 -18.76 28.79
N GLY A 228 -6.12 -17.73 29.51
CA GLY A 228 -6.98 -16.98 30.40
C GLY A 228 -8.14 -16.47 29.58
N GLU A 229 -9.28 -16.32 30.23
CA GLU A 229 -10.44 -15.60 29.70
C GLU A 229 -10.02 -14.15 29.38
N GLU A 230 -9.33 -13.95 28.26
CA GLU A 230 -9.04 -12.66 27.67
C GLU A 230 -9.96 -12.54 26.47
N GLU A 231 -10.99 -11.74 26.71
CA GLU A 231 -12.05 -11.28 25.82
C GLU A 231 -11.71 -11.42 24.33
N GLU A 232 -12.60 -12.07 23.56
CA GLU A 232 -12.66 -11.95 22.10
C GLU A 232 -12.55 -10.47 21.72
N ALA A 233 -11.37 -10.02 21.36
CA ALA A 233 -11.22 -8.77 20.64
C ALA A 233 -11.58 -9.03 19.17
N ASP A 234 -12.89 -9.13 18.93
CA ASP A 234 -13.61 -8.68 17.72
C ASP A 234 -12.71 -8.59 16.45
N GLU A 235 -12.45 -9.69 15.74
CA GLU A 235 -11.91 -9.63 14.36
C GLU A 235 -12.99 -9.01 13.45
N ARG A 236 -13.08 -7.69 13.45
CA ARG A 236 -14.05 -6.92 12.65
C ARG A 236 -13.75 -7.09 11.16
N HIS A 237 -14.72 -7.54 10.37
CA HIS A 237 -14.58 -7.54 8.91
C HIS A 237 -14.94 -6.17 8.33
N PHE A 238 -14.38 -5.84 7.16
CA PHE A 238 -14.59 -4.53 6.53
C PHE A 238 -15.22 -4.66 5.14
N TRP A 239 -16.20 -3.80 4.87
CA TRP A 239 -17.00 -3.82 3.65
C TRP A 239 -17.20 -2.42 3.08
N ALA A 240 -17.46 -2.33 1.77
CA ALA A 240 -17.92 -1.10 1.14
C ALA A 240 -19.15 -1.32 0.25
N GLY A 241 -20.20 -0.55 0.50
CA GLY A 241 -21.45 -0.53 -0.24
C GLY A 241 -21.53 0.65 -1.21
N GLY A 242 -21.90 0.38 -2.46
CA GLY A 242 -22.21 1.39 -3.47
C GLY A 242 -23.67 1.82 -3.45
N PHE A 243 -23.94 2.99 -3.99
CA PHE A 243 -25.27 3.49 -4.30
C PHE A 243 -25.33 3.75 -5.80
N ALA A 244 -26.32 3.19 -6.49
CA ALA A 244 -26.43 3.34 -7.94
C ALA A 244 -26.81 4.77 -8.34
N GLU A 245 -27.58 5.46 -7.50
CA GLU A 245 -28.14 6.79 -7.73
C GLU A 245 -27.94 7.68 -6.49
N GLU A 246 -27.74 8.98 -6.70
CA GLU A 246 -27.42 9.96 -5.65
C GLU A 246 -28.56 10.11 -4.62
N GLU A 247 -29.81 9.97 -5.05
CA GLU A 247 -31.00 10.02 -4.18
C GLU A 247 -30.96 8.91 -3.11
N ARG A 248 -30.44 7.73 -3.48
CA ARG A 248 -30.25 6.62 -2.54
C ARG A 248 -29.11 6.91 -1.56
N LEU A 249 -28.03 7.56 -2.00
CA LEU A 249 -26.99 8.00 -1.06
C LEU A 249 -27.59 8.91 0.02
N GLN A 250 -28.34 9.94 -0.40
CA GLN A 250 -28.92 10.87 0.56
C GLN A 250 -29.89 10.18 1.52
N ALA A 251 -30.68 9.20 1.04
CA ALA A 251 -31.53 8.37 1.89
C ALA A 251 -30.72 7.51 2.88
N PHE A 252 -29.62 6.90 2.43
CA PHE A 252 -28.73 6.08 3.26
C PHE A 252 -28.06 6.92 4.35
N LEU A 253 -27.54 8.09 4.00
CA LEU A 253 -26.91 9.03 4.94
C LEU A 253 -27.92 9.59 5.95
N ALA A 254 -29.16 9.87 5.52
CA ALA A 254 -30.20 10.43 6.40
C ALA A 254 -30.72 9.42 7.43
N GLY A 255 -30.72 8.13 7.09
CA GLY A 255 -31.21 7.06 7.96
C GLY A 255 -30.12 6.20 8.60
N ASP A 256 -28.84 6.54 8.41
CA ASP A 256 -27.68 5.76 8.86
C ASP A 256 -27.80 4.27 8.49
N PHE A 257 -28.17 3.97 7.25
CA PHE A 257 -28.31 2.59 6.78
C PHE A 257 -27.80 2.44 5.35
N TRP A 258 -27.50 1.21 4.94
CA TRP A 258 -27.22 0.87 3.55
C TRP A 258 -28.08 -0.30 3.12
N GLN A 259 -28.63 -0.26 1.89
CA GLN A 259 -29.50 -1.31 1.39
C GLN A 259 -29.14 -1.73 -0.04
N LEU A 260 -29.20 -3.03 -0.29
CA LEU A 260 -28.97 -3.62 -1.60
C LEU A 260 -29.85 -2.99 -2.69
N GLY A 261 -29.26 -2.90 -3.87
CA GLY A 261 -29.91 -2.38 -5.07
C GLY A 261 -31.06 -3.22 -5.61
N TRP A 262 -31.08 -4.49 -5.24
CA TRP A 262 -31.86 -5.55 -5.85
C TRP A 262 -32.74 -6.25 -4.83
N THR A 263 -33.88 -6.75 -5.31
CA THR A 263 -34.74 -7.65 -4.54
C THR A 263 -34.12 -9.05 -4.50
N ARG A 264 -34.63 -9.90 -3.60
CA ARG A 264 -34.11 -11.27 -3.43
C ARG A 264 -34.45 -12.19 -4.59
N ASP A 265 -35.50 -11.85 -5.33
CA ASP A 265 -36.00 -12.60 -6.49
C ASP A 265 -35.29 -12.23 -7.80
N ASP A 266 -34.40 -11.22 -7.78
CA ASP A 266 -33.62 -10.82 -8.95
C ASP A 266 -32.61 -11.92 -9.34
N ASP A 267 -32.78 -12.46 -10.55
CA ASP A 267 -32.01 -13.60 -11.09
C ASP A 267 -30.69 -13.19 -11.79
N GLY A 268 -30.42 -11.89 -11.86
CA GLY A 268 -29.20 -11.35 -12.44
C GLY A 268 -27.93 -11.78 -11.70
N LYS A 269 -26.86 -12.12 -12.43
CA LYS A 269 -25.58 -12.54 -11.84
C LYS A 269 -25.00 -11.56 -10.81
N GLY A 270 -25.18 -10.25 -11.03
CA GLY A 270 -24.75 -9.20 -10.09
C GLY A 270 -25.57 -9.18 -8.80
N ALA A 271 -26.88 -9.42 -8.90
CA ALA A 271 -27.79 -9.54 -7.76
C ALA A 271 -27.43 -10.78 -6.92
N GLN A 272 -27.30 -11.95 -7.56
CA GLN A 272 -26.91 -13.19 -6.87
C GLN A 272 -25.57 -13.07 -6.15
N GLN A 273 -24.57 -12.42 -6.79
CA GLN A 273 -23.27 -12.20 -6.17
C GLN A 273 -23.34 -11.25 -4.96
N SER A 274 -24.16 -10.21 -5.06
CA SER A 274 -24.28 -9.20 -4.00
C SER A 274 -25.06 -9.73 -2.80
N TRP A 275 -26.11 -10.52 -3.03
CA TRP A 275 -26.80 -11.27 -1.98
C TRP A 275 -25.89 -12.31 -1.31
N ALA A 276 -25.05 -13.01 -2.07
CA ALA A 276 -24.07 -13.95 -1.51
C ALA A 276 -22.96 -13.28 -0.68
N ARG A 277 -22.67 -12.00 -0.95
CA ARG A 277 -21.74 -11.18 -0.15
C ARG A 277 -22.45 -10.60 1.08
N PHE A 278 -23.66 -10.09 0.92
CA PHE A 278 -24.50 -9.57 2.00
C PHE A 278 -24.77 -10.61 3.08
N ALA A 279 -24.97 -11.87 2.70
CA ALA A 279 -25.13 -12.99 3.63
C ALA A 279 -23.94 -13.15 4.59
N LYS A 280 -22.75 -12.64 4.26
CA LYS A 280 -21.52 -12.74 5.05
C LYS A 280 -21.21 -11.49 5.89
N VAL A 281 -21.99 -10.43 5.75
CA VAL A 281 -21.84 -9.24 6.60
C VAL A 281 -22.43 -9.58 7.96
N GLU A 282 -21.69 -9.26 9.02
CA GLU A 282 -22.07 -9.52 10.41
C GLU A 282 -22.21 -8.20 11.19
N VAL A 283 -22.92 -8.24 12.31
CA VAL A 283 -23.02 -7.09 13.23
C VAL A 283 -21.65 -6.92 13.88
N GLY A 284 -21.15 -5.69 13.97
CA GLY A 284 -19.79 -5.36 14.40
C GLY A 284 -18.82 -5.07 13.24
N ASP A 285 -19.17 -5.45 12.00
CA ASP A 285 -18.32 -5.19 10.83
C ASP A 285 -18.19 -3.69 10.53
N GLY A 286 -17.01 -3.26 10.08
CA GLY A 286 -16.79 -1.92 9.53
C GLY A 286 -17.41 -1.79 8.12
N PHE A 287 -18.12 -0.70 7.86
CA PHE A 287 -18.82 -0.47 6.62
C PHE A 287 -18.58 0.94 6.06
N ALA A 288 -18.19 1.02 4.79
CA ALA A 288 -18.04 2.27 4.06
C ALA A 288 -19.15 2.42 3.01
N ILE A 289 -19.74 3.60 2.85
CA ILE A 289 -20.59 3.90 1.69
C ILE A 289 -19.73 4.62 0.66
N LYS A 290 -19.60 4.05 -0.53
CA LYS A 290 -18.69 4.53 -1.60
C LYS A 290 -19.42 4.90 -2.88
N GLY A 291 -18.89 5.91 -3.57
CA GLY A 291 -19.32 6.38 -4.88
C GLY A 291 -18.12 6.79 -5.74
N PHE A 292 -18.40 7.28 -6.94
CA PHE A 292 -17.39 7.85 -7.83
C PHE A 292 -17.73 9.29 -8.18
N ALA A 293 -16.78 10.20 -7.94
CA ALA A 293 -16.83 11.57 -8.42
C ALA A 293 -15.85 11.70 -9.59
N GLY A 294 -16.36 11.57 -10.82
CA GLY A 294 -15.52 11.37 -12.00
C GLY A 294 -14.79 10.02 -11.94
N ASN A 295 -13.46 10.02 -12.07
CA ASN A 295 -12.64 8.80 -12.03
C ASN A 295 -12.07 8.49 -10.63
N GLN A 296 -12.46 9.24 -9.59
CA GLN A 296 -11.97 9.05 -8.23
C GLN A 296 -13.01 8.34 -7.36
N LEU A 297 -12.55 7.32 -6.63
CA LEU A 297 -13.30 6.68 -5.55
C LEU A 297 -13.49 7.71 -4.44
N THR A 298 -14.73 7.91 -4.01
CA THR A 298 -15.09 8.79 -2.91
C THR A 298 -15.85 7.98 -1.87
N VAL A 299 -15.41 8.03 -0.62
CA VAL A 299 -16.15 7.51 0.53
C VAL A 299 -17.04 8.63 1.05
N HIS A 300 -18.31 8.33 1.31
CA HIS A 300 -19.31 9.29 1.79
C HIS A 300 -19.73 9.02 3.23
N TYR A 301 -19.45 7.82 3.72
CA TYR A 301 -19.81 7.38 5.07
C TYR A 301 -18.86 6.30 5.54
N LEU A 302 -18.55 6.30 6.83
CA LEU A 302 -17.86 5.23 7.54
C LEU A 302 -18.64 4.93 8.81
N GLY A 303 -18.95 3.65 9.03
CA GLY A 303 -19.72 3.21 10.16
C GLY A 303 -19.43 1.77 10.55
N GLU A 304 -20.09 1.34 11.61
CA GLU A 304 -20.12 -0.04 12.09
C GLU A 304 -21.53 -0.61 11.86
N VAL A 305 -21.64 -1.86 11.41
CA VAL A 305 -22.93 -2.53 11.23
C VAL A 305 -23.53 -2.84 12.59
N VAL A 306 -24.69 -2.27 12.90
CA VAL A 306 -25.39 -2.47 14.18
C VAL A 306 -26.64 -3.34 14.07
N ALA A 307 -27.23 -3.46 12.88
CA ALA A 307 -28.28 -4.41 12.61
C ALA A 307 -28.29 -4.82 11.14
N LYS A 308 -28.88 -6.00 10.85
CA LYS A 308 -28.99 -6.57 9.52
C LYS A 308 -30.40 -7.13 9.31
N ASP A 309 -31.08 -6.64 8.28
CA ASP A 309 -32.34 -7.19 7.78
C ASP A 309 -32.03 -8.07 6.56
N GLU A 310 -32.13 -9.38 6.76
CA GLU A 310 -31.82 -10.38 5.73
C GLU A 310 -32.83 -10.44 4.59
N ASP A 311 -34.07 -10.00 4.82
CA ASP A 311 -35.13 -10.07 3.84
C ASP A 311 -35.11 -8.81 2.95
N ALA A 312 -34.87 -7.65 3.55
CA ALA A 312 -34.76 -6.37 2.84
C ALA A 312 -33.37 -6.11 2.25
N GLY A 313 -32.35 -6.89 2.64
CA GLY A 313 -30.97 -6.67 2.20
C GLY A 313 -30.40 -5.36 2.76
N ARG A 314 -30.80 -4.99 3.97
CA ARG A 314 -30.48 -3.71 4.63
C ARG A 314 -29.54 -3.92 5.82
N LEU A 315 -28.56 -3.03 5.96
CA LEU A 315 -27.67 -2.90 7.10
C LEU A 315 -27.96 -1.56 7.77
N ASP A 316 -28.29 -1.57 9.05
CA ASP A 316 -28.28 -0.34 9.84
C ASP A 316 -26.86 -0.13 10.37
N LEU A 317 -26.40 1.11 10.28
CA LEU A 317 -25.03 1.51 10.55
C LEU A 317 -24.98 2.51 11.70
N LYS A 318 -23.88 2.51 12.43
CA LYS A 318 -23.55 3.53 13.41
C LYS A 318 -22.33 4.31 12.92
N PRO A 319 -22.40 5.65 12.82
CA PRO A 319 -21.32 6.42 12.22
C PRO A 319 -20.06 6.41 13.09
N LEU A 320 -18.91 6.20 12.44
CA LEU A 320 -17.58 6.36 13.04
C LEU A 320 -17.17 7.83 12.95
N ARG A 321 -17.38 8.59 14.03
CA ARG A 321 -17.13 10.05 14.07
C ARG A 321 -15.64 10.37 14.11
N GLY A 322 -15.26 11.53 13.60
CA GLY A 322 -13.89 12.06 13.68
C GLY A 322 -12.92 11.51 12.62
N ARG A 323 -13.41 10.80 11.60
CA ARG A 323 -12.60 10.25 10.50
C ARG A 323 -12.76 11.09 9.24
N SER A 324 -11.67 11.26 8.50
CA SER A 324 -11.68 11.89 7.18
C SER A 324 -12.14 10.88 6.13
N PHE A 325 -12.99 11.30 5.20
CA PHE A 325 -13.40 10.43 4.11
C PHE A 325 -12.37 10.39 2.99
N TYR A 326 -12.09 9.19 2.50
CA TYR A 326 -11.17 8.99 1.39
C TYR A 326 -11.72 9.54 0.07
N LYS A 327 -10.87 10.27 -0.66
CA LYS A 327 -11.11 10.67 -2.05
C LYS A 327 -9.82 10.51 -2.86
N GLY A 328 -9.82 9.59 -3.82
CA GLY A 328 -8.61 9.29 -4.58
C GLY A 328 -8.80 8.17 -5.60
N PRO A 329 -7.73 7.70 -6.25
CA PRO A 329 -7.81 6.55 -7.14
C PRO A 329 -8.31 5.30 -6.39
N ALA A 330 -9.15 4.48 -7.03
CA ALA A 330 -9.58 3.22 -6.43
C ALA A 330 -8.38 2.26 -6.23
N PRO A 331 -8.21 1.67 -5.03
CA PRO A 331 -7.18 0.66 -4.80
C PRO A 331 -7.23 -0.47 -5.84
N ARG A 332 -6.06 -0.88 -6.36
CA ARG A 332 -5.93 -1.91 -7.41
C ARG A 332 -5.18 -3.14 -6.89
N GLY A 333 -5.34 -4.27 -7.58
CA GLY A 333 -4.65 -5.53 -7.28
C GLY A 333 -5.49 -6.51 -6.45
N SER A 334 -4.91 -7.69 -6.18
CA SER A 334 -5.59 -8.76 -5.44
C SER A 334 -5.96 -8.32 -4.02
N GLY A 335 -7.20 -8.54 -3.60
CA GLY A 335 -7.70 -8.12 -2.28
C GLY A 335 -7.98 -6.62 -2.15
N GLY A 336 -7.71 -5.83 -3.19
CA GLY A 336 -7.93 -4.38 -3.21
C GLY A 336 -9.38 -3.98 -3.45
N GLY A 337 -10.30 -4.94 -3.64
CA GLY A 337 -11.72 -4.69 -3.91
C GLY A 337 -12.03 -4.40 -5.39
N SER A 338 -13.16 -4.94 -5.88
CA SER A 338 -13.73 -4.52 -7.18
C SER A 338 -14.65 -3.33 -6.92
N TRP A 339 -14.08 -2.12 -6.88
CA TRP A 339 -14.78 -0.92 -6.43
C TRP A 339 -15.98 -0.49 -7.28
N LEU A 340 -16.20 -1.11 -8.44
CA LEU A 340 -17.41 -0.93 -9.25
C LEU A 340 -18.58 -1.82 -8.79
N ASP A 341 -18.33 -2.86 -8.00
CA ASP A 341 -19.39 -3.74 -7.50
C ASP A 341 -20.25 -3.03 -6.44
N ILE A 342 -21.50 -3.47 -6.28
CA ILE A 342 -22.43 -2.87 -5.31
C ILE A 342 -22.00 -3.16 -3.86
N LEU A 343 -21.45 -4.34 -3.55
CA LEU A 343 -20.96 -4.67 -2.22
C LEU A 343 -19.58 -5.31 -2.33
N VAL A 344 -18.57 -4.71 -1.71
CA VAL A 344 -17.15 -5.08 -1.87
C VAL A 344 -16.59 -5.51 -0.52
N PRO A 345 -16.01 -6.72 -0.39
CA PRO A 345 -15.21 -7.07 0.77
C PRO A 345 -13.86 -6.37 0.70
N ILE A 346 -13.45 -5.73 1.79
CA ILE A 346 -12.12 -5.12 1.94
C ILE A 346 -11.29 -6.07 2.79
N THR A 347 -10.31 -6.71 2.15
CA THR A 347 -9.52 -7.78 2.80
C THR A 347 -8.03 -7.43 2.90
N ARG A 348 -7.66 -6.22 2.48
CA ARG A 348 -6.28 -5.74 2.43
C ARG A 348 -6.08 -4.74 3.57
N GLU A 349 -5.15 -5.03 4.46
CA GLU A 349 -4.90 -4.24 5.67
C GLU A 349 -4.60 -2.77 5.35
N ASP A 350 -3.79 -2.53 4.32
CA ASP A 350 -3.45 -1.18 3.88
C ASP A 350 -4.67 -0.38 3.39
N VAL A 351 -5.68 -1.06 2.86
CA VAL A 351 -6.95 -0.45 2.44
C VAL A 351 -7.90 -0.29 3.63
N VAL A 352 -7.87 -1.21 4.60
CA VAL A 352 -8.59 -1.08 5.87
C VAL A 352 -8.05 0.12 6.63
N GLU A 353 -6.74 0.26 6.80
CA GLU A 353 -6.12 1.39 7.47
C GLU A 353 -6.36 2.71 6.72
N LEU A 354 -6.32 2.69 5.38
CA LEU A 354 -6.62 3.86 4.55
C LEU A 354 -8.05 4.39 4.75
N LEU A 355 -9.03 3.49 4.94
CA LEU A 355 -10.45 3.84 4.99
C LEU A 355 -11.01 3.91 6.42
N PHE A 356 -10.51 3.06 7.31
CA PHE A 356 -10.96 2.82 8.68
C PHE A 356 -9.81 2.96 9.70
N GLY A 357 -8.69 3.56 9.34
CA GLY A 357 -7.64 3.95 10.29
C GLY A 357 -8.11 5.09 11.20
N ASP A 358 -7.71 5.04 12.46
CA ASP A 358 -7.97 6.12 13.41
C ASP A 358 -7.18 7.34 12.95
N GLY A 359 -7.87 8.44 12.65
CA GLY A 359 -7.26 9.69 12.20
C GLY A 359 -6.36 10.34 13.26
N ARG A 360 -5.25 9.68 13.61
CA ARG A 360 -4.08 10.33 14.19
C ARG A 360 -3.54 11.23 13.11
N SER A 361 -3.47 12.51 13.42
CA SER A 361 -2.83 13.56 12.63
C SER A 361 -1.35 13.25 12.46
N GLY A 362 -1.04 12.35 11.54
CA GLY A 362 0.27 12.05 11.04
C GLY A 362 0.10 11.58 9.61
N SER A 363 0.78 12.21 8.66
CA SER A 363 0.85 11.68 7.29
C SER A 363 1.18 10.19 7.34
N PRO A 364 0.51 9.34 6.54
CA PRO A 364 0.73 7.89 6.58
C PRO A 364 2.22 7.61 6.45
N THR A 365 2.82 7.04 7.49
CA THR A 365 4.18 6.55 7.45
C THR A 365 4.22 5.40 6.44
N LEU A 366 4.71 5.69 5.23
CA LEU A 366 5.10 4.69 4.24
C LEU A 366 6.25 3.86 4.84
N GLY A 367 5.90 2.84 5.63
CA GLY A 367 6.87 1.88 6.15
C GLY A 367 7.53 1.12 5.00
N TRP A 368 8.84 1.28 4.83
CA TRP A 368 9.62 0.43 3.95
C TRP A 368 9.80 -0.95 4.59
N THR A 369 9.10 -1.96 4.07
CA THR A 369 9.21 -3.37 4.51
C THR A 369 10.21 -4.18 3.68
N GLY A 370 10.92 -3.54 2.74
CA GLY A 370 11.91 -4.18 1.89
C GLY A 370 13.28 -4.33 2.56
N PRO A 371 14.27 -4.93 1.87
CA PRO A 371 15.64 -5.02 2.37
C PRO A 371 16.23 -3.63 2.66
N LYS A 372 16.96 -3.48 3.77
CA LYS A 372 17.55 -2.20 4.21
C LYS A 372 18.59 -1.65 3.23
N ASN A 373 19.37 -2.54 2.63
CA ASN A 373 20.42 -2.22 1.66
C ASN A 373 20.03 -2.76 0.28
N VAL A 374 19.86 -1.88 -0.71
CA VAL A 374 19.43 -2.25 -2.08
C VAL A 374 20.43 -1.76 -3.10
N ILE A 375 20.95 -2.67 -3.93
CA ILE A 375 21.82 -2.34 -5.06
C ILE A 375 21.02 -2.49 -6.36
N LEU A 376 20.79 -1.37 -7.03
CA LEU A 376 20.23 -1.36 -8.39
C LEU A 376 21.39 -1.53 -9.39
N TYR A 377 21.48 -2.68 -10.04
CA TYR A 377 22.52 -2.97 -11.04
C TYR A 377 21.90 -3.28 -12.42
N GLY A 378 22.70 -3.12 -13.47
CA GLY A 378 22.30 -3.41 -14.86
C GLY A 378 22.92 -2.44 -15.88
N PRO A 379 22.80 -2.74 -17.20
CA PRO A 379 23.34 -1.89 -18.28
C PRO A 379 22.89 -0.42 -18.22
N PRO A 380 23.61 0.53 -18.85
CA PRO A 380 23.14 1.90 -19.02
C PRO A 380 21.76 1.94 -19.70
N GLY A 381 20.90 2.88 -19.29
CA GLY A 381 19.56 3.04 -19.89
C GLY A 381 18.47 2.09 -19.38
N THR A 382 18.77 1.13 -18.47
CA THR A 382 17.76 0.21 -17.89
C THR A 382 16.87 0.81 -16.81
N GLY A 383 16.79 2.14 -16.74
CA GLY A 383 15.89 2.82 -15.81
C GLY A 383 16.27 2.76 -14.32
N LYS A 384 17.53 2.49 -13.95
CA LYS A 384 17.97 2.49 -12.53
C LYS A 384 17.68 3.82 -11.81
N THR A 385 18.14 4.93 -12.39
CA THR A 385 17.89 6.28 -11.88
C THR A 385 16.40 6.65 -11.94
N TYR A 386 15.68 6.12 -12.94
CA TYR A 386 14.22 6.27 -13.04
C TYR A 386 13.51 5.56 -11.89
N ARG A 387 13.80 4.27 -11.64
CA ARG A 387 13.26 3.52 -10.49
C ARG A 387 13.59 4.20 -9.16
N LEU A 388 14.81 4.67 -8.98
CA LEU A 388 15.19 5.41 -7.78
C LEU A 388 14.31 6.66 -7.58
N ARG A 389 14.07 7.44 -8.63
CA ARG A 389 13.25 8.65 -8.59
C ARG A 389 11.75 8.39 -8.47
N ASP A 390 11.23 7.38 -9.14
CA ASP A 390 9.79 7.19 -9.32
C ASP A 390 9.22 6.10 -8.41
N ASP A 391 10.02 5.09 -8.04
CA ASP A 391 9.60 4.06 -7.11
C ASP A 391 10.06 4.39 -5.68
N PHE A 392 11.35 4.68 -5.48
CA PHE A 392 11.91 4.80 -4.13
C PHE A 392 11.69 6.19 -3.52
N ARG A 393 12.04 7.27 -4.22
CA ARG A 393 11.94 8.64 -3.71
C ARG A 393 10.55 8.97 -3.12
N PRO A 394 9.41 8.65 -3.75
CA PRO A 394 8.09 9.00 -3.20
C PRO A 394 7.80 8.34 -1.84
N ARG A 395 8.53 7.28 -1.46
CA ARG A 395 8.38 6.60 -0.18
C ARG A 395 9.08 7.30 0.98
N PHE A 396 10.07 8.15 0.68
CA PHE A 396 10.81 8.97 1.63
C PHE A 396 10.47 10.46 1.47
N THR A 397 9.44 10.74 0.68
CA THR A 397 8.88 12.07 0.52
C THR A 397 7.57 12.07 1.28
N ARG A 398 7.54 12.71 2.44
CA ARG A 398 6.28 12.94 3.13
C ARG A 398 5.51 14.04 2.39
N GLU A 399 4.23 13.78 2.11
CA GLU A 399 3.30 14.88 1.94
C GLU A 399 3.38 15.69 3.22
N ALA A 400 3.91 16.89 3.06
CA ALA A 400 4.10 17.80 4.16
C ALA A 400 2.73 17.93 4.83
N GLU A 401 2.66 17.57 6.12
CA GLU A 401 1.42 17.63 6.88
C GLU A 401 0.76 18.96 6.56
N ARG A 402 -0.48 18.92 6.05
CA ARG A 402 -1.29 20.13 5.97
C ARG A 402 -1.38 20.63 7.39
N ARG A 403 -0.52 21.58 7.76
CA ARG A 403 -0.58 22.23 9.06
C ARG A 403 -2.02 22.73 9.17
N SER A 404 -2.75 22.24 10.15
CA SER A 404 -4.08 22.77 10.44
C SER A 404 -3.91 24.23 10.84
N ILE A 405 -4.93 25.05 10.59
CA ILE A 405 -4.94 26.45 11.07
C ILE A 405 -4.58 26.43 12.56
N GLU A 406 -3.62 27.24 13.00
CA GLU A 406 -3.18 27.27 14.40
C GLU A 406 -4.36 27.64 15.30
N MET A 407 -4.87 26.67 16.07
CA MET A 407 -6.10 26.82 16.86
C MET A 407 -5.96 27.90 17.94
N ASP A 408 -4.77 28.07 18.52
CA ASP A 408 -4.50 29.09 19.53
C ASP A 408 -4.62 30.50 18.95
N ARG A 409 -4.09 30.72 17.75
CA ARG A 409 -4.17 32.01 17.05
C ARG A 409 -5.60 32.37 16.67
N VAL A 410 -6.36 31.39 16.17
CA VAL A 410 -7.79 31.56 15.91
C VAL A 410 -8.56 31.85 17.19
N ARG A 411 -8.20 31.21 18.30
CA ARG A 411 -8.85 31.39 19.60
C ARG A 411 -8.69 32.81 20.14
N GLU A 412 -7.53 33.43 19.92
CA GLU A 412 -7.23 34.81 20.35
C GLU A 412 -7.98 35.89 19.57
N LEU A 413 -8.27 35.67 18.29
CA LEU A 413 -8.99 36.65 17.47
C LEU A 413 -10.48 36.78 17.84
N SER A 414 -11.06 37.94 17.65
CA SER A 414 -12.50 38.17 17.81
C SER A 414 -13.32 37.56 16.65
N TRP A 415 -14.63 37.41 16.87
CA TRP A 415 -15.55 37.02 15.78
C TRP A 415 -15.60 38.05 14.65
N PHE A 416 -15.38 39.34 14.96
CA PHE A 416 -15.23 40.39 13.98
C PHE A 416 -14.00 40.16 13.09
N GLU A 417 -12.83 39.95 13.68
CA GLU A 417 -11.57 39.73 12.95
C GLU A 417 -11.62 38.46 12.10
N ILE A 418 -12.19 37.36 12.60
CA ILE A 418 -12.34 36.12 11.82
C ILE A 418 -13.31 36.29 10.65
N VAL A 419 -14.43 37.00 10.84
CA VAL A 419 -15.40 37.25 9.77
C VAL A 419 -14.83 38.21 8.73
N ALA A 420 -14.08 39.24 9.16
CA ALA A 420 -13.40 40.17 8.28
C ALA A 420 -12.30 39.47 7.47
N ALA A 421 -11.48 38.64 8.11
CA ALA A 421 -10.45 37.83 7.45
C ALA A 421 -11.05 36.84 6.45
N ALA A 422 -12.15 36.17 6.80
CA ALA A 422 -12.84 35.26 5.88
C ALA A 422 -13.45 36.00 4.68
N LEU A 423 -13.98 37.21 4.86
CA LEU A 423 -14.49 38.02 3.75
C LEU A 423 -13.35 38.51 2.85
N ALA A 424 -12.23 38.94 3.43
CA ALA A 424 -11.03 39.36 2.69
C ALA A 424 -10.43 38.19 1.88
N ASP A 425 -10.37 36.99 2.46
CA ASP A 425 -9.87 35.78 1.80
C ASP A 425 -10.73 35.36 0.59
N GLN A 426 -12.03 35.66 0.62
CA GLN A 426 -12.96 35.44 -0.51
C GLN A 426 -12.90 36.55 -1.57
N GLY A 427 -11.91 37.43 -1.52
CA GLY A 427 -11.78 38.55 -2.48
C GLY A 427 -12.64 39.76 -2.13
N GLY A 428 -13.12 39.86 -0.88
CA GLY A 428 -13.81 41.03 -0.35
C GLY A 428 -15.33 40.99 -0.44
N GLU A 429 -15.92 39.93 -0.98
CA GLU A 429 -17.37 39.78 -1.16
C GLU A 429 -17.84 38.34 -0.87
N ALA A 430 -18.87 38.17 -0.03
CA ALA A 430 -19.43 36.85 0.29
C ALA A 430 -20.80 36.95 0.98
N THR A 431 -21.63 35.92 0.86
CA THR A 431 -22.84 35.76 1.65
C THR A 431 -22.53 35.21 3.05
N ALA A 432 -23.43 35.42 4.01
CA ALA A 432 -23.26 34.86 5.36
C ALA A 432 -23.20 33.32 5.38
N MET A 433 -23.75 32.65 4.37
CA MET A 433 -23.69 31.19 4.21
C MET A 433 -22.32 30.73 3.70
N GLU A 434 -21.74 31.46 2.74
CA GLU A 434 -20.36 31.20 2.28
C GLU A 434 -19.35 31.44 3.40
N LEU A 435 -19.51 32.54 4.15
CA LEU A 435 -18.67 32.82 5.32
C LEU A 435 -18.79 31.73 6.41
N ARG A 436 -19.99 31.17 6.62
CA ARG A 436 -20.17 30.04 7.56
C ARG A 436 -19.34 28.83 7.17
N GLU A 437 -19.24 28.55 5.87
CA GLU A 437 -18.52 27.37 5.39
C GLU A 437 -17.00 27.59 5.28
N HIS A 438 -16.53 28.83 5.49
CA HIS A 438 -15.13 29.23 5.42
C HIS A 438 -14.24 28.52 6.46
N PRO A 439 -13.01 28.08 6.09
CA PRO A 439 -12.09 27.41 7.01
C PRO A 439 -11.80 28.20 8.30
N PHE A 440 -11.55 29.50 8.22
CA PHE A 440 -11.29 30.36 9.39
C PHE A 440 -12.47 30.40 10.37
N VAL A 441 -13.70 30.44 9.84
CA VAL A 441 -14.93 30.50 10.63
C VAL A 441 -15.22 29.17 11.30
N LYS A 442 -15.01 28.05 10.59
CA LYS A 442 -15.11 26.69 11.15
C LYS A 442 -14.09 26.46 12.25
N ALA A 443 -12.84 26.87 12.03
CA ALA A 443 -11.78 26.82 13.04
C ALA A 443 -12.18 27.63 14.29
N LYS A 444 -12.71 28.85 14.11
CA LYS A 444 -13.17 29.68 15.23
C LYS A 444 -14.31 29.04 16.01
N GLN A 445 -15.26 28.44 15.31
CA GLN A 445 -16.36 27.72 15.95
C GLN A 445 -15.86 26.53 16.78
N GLN A 446 -14.88 25.77 16.29
CA GLN A 446 -14.28 24.64 17.00
C GLN A 446 -13.46 25.09 18.22
N SER A 447 -12.81 26.26 18.16
CA SER A 447 -11.98 26.79 19.25
C SER A 447 -12.78 27.32 20.46
N VAL A 448 -14.08 27.58 20.31
CA VAL A 448 -14.92 28.16 21.37
C VAL A 448 -16.10 27.26 21.70
N ALA A 449 -16.16 26.74 22.93
CA ALA A 449 -17.31 26.00 23.43
C ALA A 449 -18.50 26.92 23.68
N THR A 450 -19.53 26.91 22.81
CA THR A 450 -20.69 27.80 22.97
C THR A 450 -21.98 27.20 22.42
N ASN A 451 -23.11 27.60 22.99
CA ASN A 451 -24.46 27.24 22.51
C ASN A 451 -25.06 28.21 21.48
N THR A 452 -24.39 29.32 21.15
CA THR A 452 -24.93 30.28 20.17
C THR A 452 -24.68 29.77 18.75
N PRO A 453 -25.69 29.75 17.87
CA PRO A 453 -25.52 29.37 16.47
C PRO A 453 -24.47 30.22 15.76
N VAL A 454 -23.60 29.59 14.97
CA VAL A 454 -22.51 30.27 14.24
C VAL A 454 -23.01 31.39 13.34
N LEU A 455 -24.12 31.18 12.64
CA LEU A 455 -24.73 32.21 11.77
C LEU A 455 -25.15 33.44 12.58
N ALA A 456 -25.65 33.28 13.80
CA ALA A 456 -26.04 34.43 14.62
C ALA A 456 -24.83 35.31 14.98
N ARG A 457 -23.64 34.71 15.13
CA ARG A 457 -22.40 35.46 15.36
C ARG A 457 -21.85 36.12 14.11
N ILE A 458 -21.95 35.43 12.97
CA ILE A 458 -21.60 36.02 11.66
C ILE A 458 -22.49 37.24 11.42
N TRP A 459 -23.81 37.10 11.54
CA TRP A 459 -24.75 38.22 11.40
C TRP A 459 -24.49 39.33 12.42
N GLY A 460 -24.24 38.99 13.69
CA GLY A 460 -23.91 39.98 14.71
C GLY A 460 -22.63 40.77 14.39
N SER A 461 -21.60 40.09 13.89
CA SER A 461 -20.35 40.74 13.49
C SER A 461 -20.54 41.61 12.24
N LEU A 462 -21.25 41.11 11.22
CA LEU A 462 -21.49 41.86 9.99
C LEU A 462 -22.39 43.09 10.24
N GLN A 463 -23.52 42.92 10.92
CA GLN A 463 -24.49 43.97 11.19
C GLN A 463 -24.00 45.00 12.22
N GLY A 464 -23.29 44.54 13.26
CA GLY A 464 -22.72 45.41 14.28
C GLY A 464 -21.58 46.30 13.76
N HIS A 465 -20.92 45.87 12.68
CA HIS A 465 -19.78 46.57 12.07
C HIS A 465 -20.10 47.11 10.66
N THR A 466 -21.38 47.39 10.39
CA THR A 466 -21.82 47.98 9.11
C THR A 466 -21.63 49.51 9.11
N VAL A 467 -21.23 50.09 7.98
CA VAL A 467 -21.06 51.56 7.80
C VAL A 467 -22.34 52.35 8.07
N GLU A 468 -22.22 53.59 8.54
CA GLU A 468 -23.36 54.44 8.95
C GLU A 468 -24.35 54.67 7.80
N GLU A 469 -23.82 54.86 6.60
CA GLU A 469 -24.53 55.23 5.39
C GLU A 469 -25.25 54.06 4.71
N SER A 470 -25.12 52.83 5.23
CA SER A 470 -25.75 51.64 4.66
C SER A 470 -27.27 51.82 4.52
N THR A 471 -27.76 51.63 3.30
CA THR A 471 -29.19 51.72 2.95
C THR A 471 -29.91 50.36 3.06
N THR A 472 -29.16 49.28 3.21
CA THR A 472 -29.63 47.89 3.12
C THR A 472 -29.60 47.17 4.47
N VAL A 473 -28.79 47.62 5.43
CA VAL A 473 -28.69 47.02 6.77
C VAL A 473 -29.35 47.92 7.81
N ASN A 474 -30.60 47.61 8.16
CA ASN A 474 -31.33 48.31 9.21
C ASN A 474 -31.04 47.72 10.60
N TYR A 475 -29.83 47.94 11.10
CA TYR A 475 -29.39 47.51 12.44
C TYR A 475 -28.90 48.69 13.27
N GLY A 476 -29.60 49.00 14.36
CA GLY A 476 -29.38 50.23 15.15
C GLY A 476 -28.27 50.15 16.19
N ARG A 477 -27.67 48.98 16.45
CA ARG A 477 -26.59 48.80 17.43
C ARG A 477 -25.27 48.54 16.71
N ARG A 478 -24.70 49.59 16.14
CA ARG A 478 -23.40 49.55 15.47
C ARG A 478 -22.30 49.94 16.46
N TYR A 479 -21.14 49.30 16.39
CA TYR A 479 -20.03 49.50 17.32
C TYR A 479 -18.69 49.12 16.71
N GLY A 480 -17.60 49.61 17.31
CA GLY A 480 -16.25 49.31 16.86
C GLY A 480 -15.97 49.83 15.46
N ARG A 481 -15.16 49.08 14.69
CA ARG A 481 -14.74 49.45 13.34
C ARG A 481 -15.84 49.11 12.34
N LEU A 482 -16.35 50.10 11.61
CA LEU A 482 -17.44 49.90 10.64
C LEU A 482 -16.86 49.71 9.24
N ILE A 483 -16.80 48.45 8.77
CA ILE A 483 -16.11 48.10 7.51
C ILE A 483 -16.95 47.22 6.59
N PHE A 484 -18.17 46.86 6.97
CA PHE A 484 -19.03 46.04 6.12
C PHE A 484 -20.19 46.86 5.53
N ASP A 485 -20.70 46.40 4.40
CA ASP A 485 -22.03 46.73 3.93
C ASP A 485 -22.63 45.51 3.20
N LYS A 486 -23.92 45.56 2.90
CA LYS A 486 -24.67 44.46 2.28
C LYS A 486 -25.37 44.93 1.01
N ARG A 487 -25.37 44.11 -0.02
CA ARG A 487 -26.16 44.34 -1.23
C ARG A 487 -27.58 43.79 -1.09
N ALA A 488 -28.47 44.23 -1.98
CA ALA A 488 -29.87 43.81 -1.98
C ALA A 488 -30.04 42.29 -2.19
N ASP A 489 -29.08 41.63 -2.84
CA ASP A 489 -29.06 40.19 -3.13
C ASP A 489 -28.64 39.31 -1.94
N GLY A 490 -28.13 39.89 -0.86
CA GLY A 490 -27.64 39.12 0.29
C GLY A 490 -26.12 39.15 0.50
N THR A 491 -25.37 39.64 -0.49
CA THR A 491 -23.90 39.62 -0.51
C THR A 491 -23.33 40.72 0.40
N TRP A 492 -22.42 40.36 1.29
CA TRP A 492 -21.67 41.29 2.12
C TRP A 492 -20.36 41.67 1.45
N PHE A 493 -19.91 42.92 1.63
CA PHE A 493 -18.69 43.44 1.01
C PHE A 493 -18.03 44.53 1.86
N PHE A 494 -16.80 44.88 1.52
CA PHE A 494 -16.11 46.07 2.05
C PHE A 494 -16.46 47.30 1.20
N PRO A 495 -17.12 48.35 1.74
CA PRO A 495 -17.50 49.54 0.97
C PRO A 495 -16.33 50.51 0.72
N ALA A 496 -15.19 50.30 1.38
CA ALA A 496 -13.95 51.04 1.21
C ALA A 496 -12.76 50.05 1.23
N ASP A 497 -11.55 50.56 1.01
CA ASP A 497 -10.33 49.74 1.04
C ASP A 497 -10.21 48.96 2.36
N VAL A 498 -9.84 47.68 2.23
CA VAL A 498 -9.66 46.81 3.39
C VAL A 498 -8.45 47.32 4.19
N PRO A 499 -8.61 47.53 5.49
CA PRO A 499 -7.48 47.88 6.34
C PRO A 499 -6.32 46.90 6.26
N GLU A 500 -5.08 47.41 6.28
CA GLU A 500 -3.86 46.61 6.17
C GLU A 500 -3.81 45.49 7.23
N ASP A 501 -4.16 45.80 8.48
CA ASP A 501 -4.23 44.83 9.58
C ASP A 501 -5.23 43.70 9.32
N ILE A 502 -6.34 43.96 8.63
CA ILE A 502 -7.34 42.94 8.24
C ILE A 502 -6.91 42.21 6.96
N ALA A 503 -6.26 42.91 6.03
CA ALA A 503 -5.76 42.36 4.77
C ALA A 503 -4.62 41.36 4.99
N GLU A 504 -3.84 41.51 6.07
CA GLU A 504 -2.77 40.58 6.46
C GLU A 504 -3.28 39.34 7.21
N LEU A 505 -4.49 39.39 7.80
CA LEU A 505 -5.03 38.27 8.59
C LEU A 505 -5.17 36.96 7.81
N PRO A 506 -5.64 36.95 6.54
CA PRO A 506 -5.69 35.72 5.76
C PRO A 506 -4.32 35.05 5.64
N GLU A 507 -3.27 35.79 5.30
CA GLU A 507 -1.91 35.24 5.18
C GLU A 507 -1.39 34.71 6.53
N ALA A 508 -1.71 35.41 7.62
CA ALA A 508 -1.38 34.99 8.98
C ALA A 508 -2.14 33.74 9.46
N LEU A 509 -3.36 33.53 8.97
CA LEU A 509 -4.26 32.42 9.37
C LEU A 509 -4.19 31.22 8.43
N HIS A 510 -3.76 31.42 7.18
CA HIS A 510 -3.50 30.33 6.27
C HIS A 510 -2.41 29.44 6.85
N PRO A 511 -2.57 28.11 6.75
CA PRO A 511 -1.46 27.20 6.96
C PRO A 511 -0.25 27.67 6.18
N ARG A 512 0.89 27.85 6.85
CA ARG A 512 2.15 28.02 6.11
C ARG A 512 2.27 26.84 5.14
N PRO A 513 2.61 27.08 3.86
CA PRO A 513 2.78 26.00 2.91
C PRO A 513 3.76 25.00 3.51
N ALA A 514 3.30 23.77 3.61
CA ALA A 514 4.04 22.72 4.24
C ALA A 514 5.28 22.47 3.34
N LEU A 515 6.47 22.81 3.84
CA LEU A 515 7.71 22.50 3.15
C LEU A 515 7.77 20.99 3.00
N GLN A 516 7.83 20.50 1.76
CA GLN A 516 8.11 19.11 1.46
C GLN A 516 9.40 18.72 2.19
N SER A 517 9.29 17.89 3.22
CA SER A 517 10.47 17.33 3.87
C SER A 517 10.87 16.10 3.08
N ASP A 518 12.01 16.19 2.41
CA ASP A 518 12.66 15.05 1.80
C ASP A 518 13.39 14.29 2.92
N ASP A 519 12.82 13.18 3.40
CA ASP A 519 13.44 12.30 4.39
C ASP A 519 14.46 11.38 3.72
N TYR A 520 15.26 11.95 2.81
CA TYR A 520 16.34 11.26 2.15
C TYR A 520 17.44 12.24 1.76
N VAL A 521 18.62 11.69 1.48
CA VAL A 521 19.71 12.40 0.81
C VAL A 521 20.09 11.68 -0.48
N PHE A 522 20.46 12.44 -1.50
CA PHE A 522 20.98 11.91 -2.75
C PHE A 522 22.45 12.32 -2.91
N VAL A 523 23.30 11.35 -3.21
CA VAL A 523 24.74 11.53 -3.42
C VAL A 523 25.18 10.75 -4.66
N THR A 524 26.15 11.26 -5.38
CA THR A 524 26.74 10.58 -6.54
C THR A 524 28.21 10.33 -6.27
N PHE A 525 28.66 9.09 -6.42
CA PHE A 525 30.06 8.74 -6.23
C PHE A 525 30.90 9.03 -7.47
N HIS A 526 32.13 9.44 -7.23
CA HIS A 526 33.16 9.66 -8.24
C HIS A 526 34.53 9.25 -7.72
N GLN A 527 35.53 9.14 -8.60
CA GLN A 527 36.86 8.61 -8.26
C GLN A 527 37.57 9.38 -7.14
N SER A 528 37.32 10.69 -7.03
CA SER A 528 37.90 11.54 -5.98
C SER A 528 37.09 11.57 -4.67
N TYR A 529 35.94 10.90 -4.61
CA TYR A 529 35.07 10.92 -3.43
C TYR A 529 35.72 10.10 -2.31
N ALA A 530 35.72 10.61 -1.09
CA ALA A 530 36.50 10.06 0.01
C ALA A 530 35.68 9.90 1.29
N TYR A 531 36.30 9.29 2.30
CA TYR A 531 35.73 9.14 3.63
C TYR A 531 35.38 10.50 4.24
N GLU A 532 36.26 11.48 4.02
CA GLU A 532 36.15 12.85 4.52
C GLU A 532 34.95 13.62 3.96
N ASP A 533 34.39 13.16 2.84
CA ASP A 533 33.18 13.72 2.22
C ASP A 533 31.92 12.98 2.69
N PHE A 534 32.06 11.68 3.00
CA PHE A 534 30.93 10.79 3.28
C PHE A 534 30.62 10.65 4.77
N ILE A 535 31.63 10.48 5.62
CA ILE A 535 31.46 10.24 7.06
C ILE A 535 31.75 11.51 7.87
N GLU A 536 33.01 11.96 7.90
CA GLU A 536 33.46 13.18 8.57
C GLU A 536 34.87 13.57 8.10
N GLY A 537 35.16 14.86 8.02
CA GLY A 537 36.46 15.34 7.53
C GLY A 537 36.86 16.69 8.10
N ILE A 538 38.16 16.93 8.21
CA ILE A 538 38.70 18.21 8.67
C ILE A 538 38.67 19.21 7.51
N ARG A 539 37.97 20.34 7.69
CA ARG A 539 37.82 21.41 6.69
C ARG A 539 38.36 22.74 7.20
N PRO A 540 39.04 23.53 6.35
CA PRO A 540 39.46 24.87 6.71
C PRO A 540 38.26 25.82 6.75
N LYS A 541 38.14 26.62 7.81
CA LYS A 541 37.21 27.75 7.90
C LYS A 541 37.97 29.05 8.14
N THR A 542 37.47 30.12 7.57
CA THR A 542 37.97 31.47 7.83
C THR A 542 37.15 32.09 8.94
N ALA A 543 37.77 32.35 10.09
CA ALA A 543 37.16 33.18 11.12
C ALA A 543 37.46 34.66 10.80
N GLU A 544 36.43 35.51 10.86
CA GLU A 544 36.63 36.96 10.85
C GLU A 544 37.43 37.35 12.09
N GLY A 545 38.58 38.00 11.90
CA GLY A 545 39.40 38.49 13.00
C GLY A 545 38.80 39.78 13.57
N ASP A 546 38.84 39.95 14.89
CA ASP A 546 38.52 41.23 15.53
C ASP A 546 39.65 42.25 15.24
N GLY A 547 39.35 43.27 14.43
CA GLY A 547 40.23 44.43 14.18
C GLY A 547 41.18 44.30 12.97
N ASP A 548 42.34 44.98 13.02
CA ASP A 548 43.32 45.14 11.92
C ASP A 548 44.09 43.85 11.56
N ALA A 549 43.73 42.70 12.14
CA ALA A 549 44.28 41.40 11.83
C ALA A 549 43.38 40.71 10.79
N GLY A 550 43.92 40.43 9.59
CA GLY A 550 43.17 39.75 8.52
C GLY A 550 42.64 38.37 8.94
N PRO A 551 41.77 37.76 8.10
CA PRO A 551 41.06 36.52 8.43
C PRO A 551 42.02 35.38 8.83
N SER A 552 41.73 34.72 9.95
CA SER A 552 42.52 33.58 10.45
C SER A 552 41.94 32.25 9.97
N LEU A 553 42.81 31.34 9.53
CA LEU A 553 42.43 30.00 9.08
C LEU A 553 42.38 29.02 10.26
N THR A 554 41.20 28.47 10.54
CA THR A 554 40.99 27.39 11.51
C THR A 554 40.64 26.09 10.78
N TYR A 555 40.86 24.95 11.43
CA TYR A 555 40.48 23.64 10.90
C TYR A 555 39.43 23.03 11.83
N GLU A 556 38.25 22.75 11.29
CA GLU A 556 37.13 22.18 12.04
C GLU A 556 36.75 20.83 11.47
N LEU A 557 36.30 19.92 12.35
CA LEU A 557 35.69 18.67 11.93
C LEU A 557 34.28 18.97 11.38
N GLU A 558 33.98 18.43 10.21
CA GLU A 558 32.68 18.62 9.56
C GLU A 558 32.07 17.26 9.22
N ASP A 559 30.82 17.06 9.65
CA ASP A 559 30.05 15.86 9.34
C ASP A 559 29.92 15.69 7.82
N GLY A 560 30.19 14.49 7.32
CA GLY A 560 29.95 14.08 5.94
C GLY A 560 28.48 13.78 5.65
N VAL A 561 28.18 13.46 4.39
CA VAL A 561 26.79 13.26 3.92
C VAL A 561 26.04 12.18 4.72
N PHE A 562 26.70 11.06 5.01
CA PHE A 562 26.11 9.93 5.73
C PHE A 562 25.85 10.27 7.19
N LEU A 563 26.80 10.90 7.88
CA LEU A 563 26.62 11.26 9.30
C LEU A 563 25.52 12.30 9.48
N ARG A 564 25.43 13.29 8.57
CA ARG A 564 24.30 14.23 8.55
C ARG A 564 22.97 13.54 8.32
N ALA A 565 22.91 12.54 7.42
CA ALA A 565 21.69 11.76 7.18
C ALA A 565 21.31 10.90 8.39
N ALA A 566 22.29 10.29 9.07
CA ALA A 566 22.07 9.54 10.29
C ALA A 566 21.51 10.44 11.41
N ASN A 567 22.10 11.63 11.60
CA ASN A 567 21.60 12.65 12.52
C ASN A 567 20.17 13.11 12.15
N ALA A 568 19.85 13.25 10.86
CA ALA A 568 18.51 13.58 10.41
C ALA A 568 17.50 12.46 10.70
N ALA A 569 17.89 11.19 10.50
CA ALA A 569 17.07 10.02 10.82
C ALA A 569 16.77 9.91 12.32
N VAL A 570 17.76 10.18 13.18
CA VAL A 570 17.58 10.22 14.64
C VAL A 570 16.56 11.29 15.05
N ARG A 571 16.66 12.50 14.48
CA ARG A 571 15.66 13.56 14.72
C ARG A 571 14.28 13.19 14.20
N LEU A 572 14.21 12.50 13.07
CA LEU A 572 12.97 12.02 12.48
C LEU A 572 12.27 10.98 13.38
N ALA A 573 13.03 10.20 14.15
CA ALA A 573 12.52 9.30 15.17
C ALA A 573 11.99 10.03 16.43
N GLY A 574 12.02 11.37 16.46
CA GLY A 574 11.54 12.17 17.60
C GLY A 574 12.58 12.39 18.71
N PHE A 575 13.85 12.06 18.47
CA PHE A 575 14.94 12.30 19.41
C PHE A 575 15.67 13.64 19.14
N ASP A 576 15.66 14.53 20.12
CA ASP A 576 16.33 15.83 20.04
C ASP A 576 17.83 15.70 20.38
N GLY A 577 18.60 15.16 19.42
CA GLY A 577 20.04 14.93 19.57
C GLY A 577 20.72 14.38 18.31
N THR A 578 21.98 13.97 18.45
CA THR A 578 22.75 13.31 17.38
C THR A 578 22.70 11.78 17.50
N ILE A 579 23.18 11.06 16.47
CA ILE A 579 23.36 9.61 16.55
C ILE A 579 24.34 9.20 17.65
N ASP A 580 25.34 10.03 17.95
CA ASP A 580 26.27 9.82 19.05
C ASP A 580 25.57 9.89 20.41
N ASP A 581 24.69 10.89 20.58
CA ASP A 581 23.90 11.05 21.79
C ASP A 581 22.94 9.87 21.98
N LEU A 582 22.27 9.45 20.89
CA LEU A 582 21.42 8.27 20.89
C LEU A 582 22.22 7.01 21.27
N CYS A 583 23.42 6.83 20.73
CA CYS A 583 24.28 5.68 21.01
C CYS A 583 24.77 5.60 22.47
N ARG A 584 24.76 6.72 23.20
CA ARG A 584 25.11 6.76 24.65
C ARG A 584 23.96 6.29 25.55
N LEU A 585 22.74 6.17 25.02
CA LEU A 585 21.59 5.67 25.78
C LEU A 585 21.63 4.15 25.97
N PRO A 586 20.98 3.62 27.03
CA PRO A 586 20.72 2.19 27.19
C PRO A 586 20.00 1.60 25.98
N ALA A 587 20.25 0.32 25.70
CA ALA A 587 19.68 -0.37 24.54
C ALA A 587 18.14 -0.31 24.49
N GLU A 588 17.48 -0.47 25.64
CA GLU A 588 16.01 -0.42 25.77
C GLU A 588 15.44 0.92 25.31
N GLN A 589 16.02 2.04 25.76
CA GLN A 589 15.59 3.38 25.37
C GLN A 589 15.83 3.66 23.89
N ARG A 590 16.94 3.15 23.32
CA ARG A 590 17.19 3.26 21.88
C ARG A 590 16.15 2.49 21.07
N THR A 591 15.77 1.30 21.52
CA THR A 591 14.74 0.50 20.85
C THR A 591 13.40 1.24 20.88
N GLU A 592 12.98 1.75 22.04
CA GLU A 592 11.73 2.50 22.19
C GLU A 592 11.67 3.74 21.29
N ILE A 593 12.76 4.49 21.17
CA ILE A 593 12.86 5.66 20.29
C ILE A 593 12.80 5.27 18.80
N LEU A 594 13.43 4.16 18.42
CA LEU A 594 13.54 3.73 17.02
C LEU A 594 12.36 2.88 16.56
N GLU A 595 11.59 2.31 17.49
CA GLU A 595 10.43 1.47 17.20
C GLU A 595 9.30 2.29 16.57
N GLY A 596 8.90 1.91 15.36
CA GLY A 596 7.89 2.67 14.59
C GLY A 596 8.39 4.00 14.01
N ALA A 597 9.69 4.32 14.12
CA ALA A 597 10.25 5.52 13.55
C ALA A 597 10.13 5.54 12.01
N PRO A 598 9.91 6.72 11.39
CA PRO A 598 9.83 6.83 9.93
C PRO A 598 11.17 6.48 9.27
N PRO A 599 11.17 5.85 8.09
CA PRO A 599 12.42 5.50 7.41
C PRO A 599 13.09 6.75 6.80
N TYR A 600 14.43 6.79 6.81
CA TYR A 600 15.24 7.81 6.13
C TYR A 600 16.08 7.17 5.01
N GLY A 601 16.12 7.79 3.84
CA GLY A 601 16.81 7.26 2.65
C GLY A 601 18.21 7.83 2.42
N VAL A 602 19.18 6.99 2.05
CA VAL A 602 20.47 7.44 1.49
C VAL A 602 20.62 6.85 0.09
N PHE A 603 20.43 7.68 -0.92
CA PHE A 603 20.50 7.28 -2.33
C PHE A 603 21.89 7.56 -2.88
N ILE A 604 22.61 6.50 -3.23
CA ILE A 604 23.96 6.57 -3.78
C ILE A 604 23.93 6.19 -5.26
N ASP A 605 24.08 7.19 -6.13
CA ASP A 605 24.23 6.98 -7.56
C ASP A 605 25.69 6.70 -7.92
N GLU A 606 25.90 5.93 -8.99
CA GLU A 606 27.22 5.58 -9.52
C GLU A 606 28.18 5.00 -8.44
N ILE A 607 27.65 4.22 -7.49
CA ILE A 607 28.39 3.64 -6.35
C ILE A 607 29.68 2.92 -6.78
N ASN A 608 29.67 2.30 -7.97
CA ASN A 608 30.80 1.58 -8.55
C ASN A 608 31.89 2.49 -9.15
N ARG A 609 31.69 3.81 -9.22
CA ARG A 609 32.71 4.77 -9.68
C ARG A 609 33.60 5.31 -8.58
N GLY A 610 33.18 5.14 -7.32
CA GLY A 610 33.99 5.45 -6.14
C GLY A 610 34.77 4.22 -5.66
N ASN A 611 35.86 4.45 -4.91
CA ASN A 611 36.49 3.37 -4.16
C ASN A 611 35.65 3.08 -2.91
N VAL A 612 34.68 2.17 -3.03
CA VAL A 612 33.69 1.86 -1.99
C VAL A 612 34.36 1.55 -0.66
N SER A 613 35.41 0.73 -0.64
CA SER A 613 36.14 0.38 0.59
C SER A 613 36.77 1.60 1.26
N ARG A 614 37.30 2.55 0.48
CA ARG A 614 37.88 3.78 1.02
C ARG A 614 36.82 4.77 1.49
N ILE A 615 35.69 4.86 0.79
CA ILE A 615 34.61 5.81 1.11
C ILE A 615 33.82 5.35 2.33
N PHE A 616 33.46 4.07 2.40
CA PHE A 616 32.67 3.52 3.50
C PHE A 616 33.50 3.31 4.77
N GLY A 617 34.80 3.07 4.65
CA GLY A 617 35.67 2.81 5.80
C GLY A 617 35.12 1.67 6.65
N GLU A 618 34.84 1.96 7.92
CA GLU A 618 34.29 1.02 8.90
C GLU A 618 32.85 0.61 8.59
N LEU A 619 32.08 1.44 7.87
CA LEU A 619 30.68 1.16 7.54
C LEU A 619 30.51 -0.12 6.73
N ILE A 620 31.54 -0.59 6.02
CA ILE A 620 31.49 -1.85 5.27
C ILE A 620 31.27 -3.08 6.16
N THR A 621 31.52 -2.95 7.47
CA THR A 621 31.28 -3.99 8.46
C THR A 621 29.96 -3.81 9.22
N LEU A 622 29.41 -2.59 9.19
CA LEU A 622 28.19 -2.22 9.91
C LEU A 622 26.93 -2.32 9.03
N LEU A 623 27.09 -2.23 7.70
CA LEU A 623 26.05 -2.34 6.67
C LEU A 623 26.23 -3.62 5.84
#